data_AF-A0A510K0M8-F1
#
_entry.id   AF-A0A510K0M8-F1
#
_cell.length_a   1.000
_cell.length_b   1.000
_cell.length_c   1.000
_cell.angle_alpha   90.00
_cell.angle_beta   90.00
_cell.angle_gamma   90.00
#
_symmetry.space_group_name_H-M   'P 1'
#
loop_
_entity.id
_entity.type
_entity.pdbx_description
1 polymer ?
#
loop_
_entity_poly.entity_id
_entity_poly.type
_entity_poly.pdbx_seq_one_letter_code
_entity_poly.pdbx_strand_id
1 'polypeptide(L)'
;MKIYDIRLLKTTTGKKHIKFFYKTLLKGKVRETTKIFAQNVKLLENKKIDDTKIKEYISEKKFIKIMKMAKISDNKMGGYSMKLYKNNEIWFYKIENTSDVDINFKDCDILLDRNFFINDRYIKYVIIKNNTGV
;
A
#
# COMPACT_ATOMS: atom_id res chain seq x y z
N MET A 1 16.77 5.23 0.03
CA MET A 1 15.48 5.32 0.77
C MET A 1 14.38 4.78 -0.14
N LYS A 2 13.42 4.00 0.38
CA LYS A 2 12.28 3.52 -0.40
C LYS A 2 11.03 4.25 0.05
N ILE A 3 10.20 4.68 -0.89
CA ILE A 3 8.89 5.28 -0.63
C ILE A 3 7.82 4.28 -1.05
N TYR A 4 6.84 4.10 -0.16
CA TYR A 4 5.64 3.31 -0.38
C TYR A 4 4.43 4.22 -0.22
N ASP A 5 3.42 4.05 -1.06
CA ASP A 5 2.10 4.62 -0.83
C ASP A 5 1.02 3.73 -1.43
N ILE A 6 -0.16 3.76 -0.83
CA ILE A 6 -1.33 3.03 -1.29
C ILE A 6 -2.50 4.00 -1.24
N ARG A 7 -3.26 4.07 -2.34
CA ARG A 7 -4.37 4.99 -2.48
C ARG A 7 -5.59 4.33 -3.06
N LEU A 8 -6.75 4.88 -2.69
CA LEU A 8 -8.01 4.61 -3.33
C LEU A 8 -8.24 5.62 -4.46
N LEU A 9 -8.19 5.16 -5.71
CA LEU A 9 -8.51 5.98 -6.88
C LEU A 9 -9.93 5.66 -7.37
N LYS A 10 -10.69 6.70 -7.73
CA LYS A 10 -12.02 6.58 -8.35
C LYS A 10 -11.91 6.91 -9.83
N THR A 11 -12.36 6.01 -10.70
CA THR A 11 -12.42 6.25 -12.14
C THR A 11 -13.54 7.22 -12.49
N THR A 12 -13.51 7.75 -13.71
CA THR A 12 -14.61 8.53 -14.30
C THR A 12 -15.94 7.77 -14.28
N THR A 13 -15.91 6.45 -14.40
CA THR A 13 -17.07 5.54 -14.29
C THR A 13 -17.52 5.26 -12.86
N GLY A 14 -16.89 5.89 -11.86
CA GLY A 14 -17.24 5.75 -10.44
C GLY A 14 -16.66 4.52 -9.74
N LYS A 15 -15.96 3.64 -10.47
CA LYS A 15 -15.32 2.45 -9.91
C LYS A 15 -14.15 2.83 -9.01
N LYS A 16 -14.09 2.22 -7.84
CA LYS A 16 -13.04 2.40 -6.84
C LYS A 16 -11.95 1.34 -7.02
N HIS A 17 -10.70 1.75 -7.11
CA HIS A 17 -9.54 0.86 -7.23
C HIS A 17 -8.46 1.24 -6.23
N ILE A 18 -7.97 0.26 -5.47
CA ILE A 18 -6.77 0.43 -4.66
C ILE A 18 -5.54 0.30 -5.55
N LYS A 19 -4.65 1.27 -5.48
CA LYS A 19 -3.42 1.32 -6.27
C LYS A 19 -2.22 1.55 -5.39
N PHE A 20 -1.08 1.03 -5.84
CA PHE A 20 0.17 0.97 -5.10
C PHE A 20 1.21 1.83 -5.80
N PHE A 21 2.04 2.51 -5.04
CA PHE A 21 3.20 3.21 -5.51
C PHE A 21 4.45 2.70 -4.80
N TYR A 22 5.53 2.57 -5.56
CA TYR A 22 6.83 2.15 -5.06
C TYR A 22 7.93 2.86 -5.82
N LYS A 23 8.86 3.50 -5.09
CA LYS A 23 10.05 4.11 -5.68
C LYS A 23 11.26 3.95 -4.79
N THR A 24 12.36 3.48 -5.38
CA THR A 24 13.68 3.50 -4.75
C THR A 24 14.36 4.81 -5.08
N LEU A 25 14.78 5.54 -4.05
CA LEU A 25 15.49 6.81 -4.19
C LEU A 25 16.99 6.59 -4.05
N LEU A 26 17.73 7.09 -5.03
CA LEU A 26 19.20 7.20 -4.99
C LEU A 26 19.62 8.18 -3.87
N LYS A 27 20.70 7.85 -3.15
CA LYS A 27 21.31 8.76 -2.17
C LYS A 27 21.65 10.08 -2.87
N GLY A 28 21.18 11.21 -2.34
CA GLY A 28 21.36 12.56 -2.91
C GLY A 28 20.10 13.20 -3.52
N LYS A 29 19.14 12.41 -4.05
CA LYS A 29 17.89 12.95 -4.64
C LYS A 29 16.67 12.84 -3.72
N VAL A 30 16.90 12.53 -2.44
CA VAL A 30 15.84 12.19 -1.49
C VAL A 30 14.90 13.37 -1.23
N ARG A 31 15.44 14.55 -0.90
CA ARG A 31 14.63 15.73 -0.58
C ARG A 31 13.74 16.17 -1.75
N GLU A 32 14.32 16.25 -2.94
CA GLU A 32 13.61 16.70 -4.15
C GLU A 32 12.52 15.71 -4.57
N THR A 33 12.84 14.41 -4.58
CA THR A 33 11.86 13.39 -4.95
C THR A 33 10.74 13.26 -3.92
N THR A 34 11.04 13.44 -2.63
CA THR A 34 10.02 13.42 -1.57
C THR A 34 9.11 14.64 -1.65
N LYS A 35 9.64 15.84 -1.99
CA LYS A 35 8.82 17.04 -2.24
C LYS A 35 7.90 16.87 -3.44
N ILE A 36 8.43 16.40 -4.57
CA ILE A 36 7.63 16.12 -5.79
C ILE A 36 6.57 15.06 -5.48
N PHE A 37 6.93 14.02 -4.74
CA PHE A 37 5.99 12.99 -4.30
C PHE A 37 4.88 13.57 -3.41
N ALA A 38 5.23 14.36 -2.39
CA ALA A 38 4.24 15.01 -1.52
C ALA A 38 3.32 15.99 -2.28
N GLN A 39 3.84 16.70 -3.28
CA GLN A 39 3.04 17.56 -4.17
C GLN A 39 2.10 16.73 -5.05
N ASN A 40 2.58 15.64 -5.64
CA ASN A 40 1.75 14.72 -6.41
C ASN A 40 0.66 14.10 -5.52
N VAL A 41 1.02 13.69 -4.30
CA VAL A 41 0.10 13.20 -3.25
C VAL A 41 -1.00 14.21 -2.93
N LYS A 42 -0.66 15.49 -2.72
CA LYS A 42 -1.65 16.56 -2.48
C LYS A 42 -2.53 16.84 -3.70
N LEU A 43 -1.97 16.74 -4.91
CA LEU A 43 -2.73 16.87 -6.16
C LEU A 43 -3.74 15.73 -6.34
N LEU A 44 -3.40 14.52 -5.88
CA LEU A 44 -4.29 13.34 -5.91
C LEU A 44 -5.45 13.47 -4.90
N GLU A 45 -5.30 14.21 -3.81
CA GLU A 45 -6.37 14.47 -2.83
C GLU A 45 -7.41 15.48 -3.34
N ASN A 46 -7.00 16.43 -4.20
CA ASN A 46 -7.81 17.59 -4.52
C ASN A 46 -8.61 17.53 -5.83
N LYS A 47 -8.30 16.69 -6.84
CA LYS A 47 -9.03 16.70 -8.13
C LYS A 47 -9.07 15.35 -8.86
N LYS A 48 -10.18 15.11 -9.58
CA LYS A 48 -10.35 14.09 -10.65
C LYS A 48 -9.07 14.04 -11.50
N ILE A 49 -8.35 12.92 -11.43
CA ILE A 49 -7.01 12.79 -12.00
C ILE A 49 -7.11 12.53 -13.50
N ASP A 50 -6.21 13.17 -14.25
CA ASP A 50 -5.87 12.82 -15.64
C ASP A 50 -5.12 11.48 -15.64
N ASP A 51 -5.66 10.49 -16.36
CA ASP A 51 -5.16 9.11 -16.43
C ASP A 51 -3.65 9.02 -16.74
N THR A 52 -3.06 10.05 -17.35
CA THR A 52 -1.63 10.13 -17.64
C THR A 52 -0.73 10.20 -16.40
N LYS A 53 -1.23 10.74 -15.27
CA LYS A 53 -0.50 10.80 -13.97
C LYS A 53 -0.66 9.54 -13.12
N ILE A 54 -1.60 8.65 -13.48
CA ILE A 54 -1.82 7.34 -12.84
C ILE A 54 -0.75 6.32 -13.25
N LYS A 55 0.11 6.64 -14.25
CA LYS A 55 1.14 5.71 -14.76
C LYS A 55 2.10 5.19 -13.68
N GLU A 56 2.34 5.94 -12.61
CA GLU A 56 3.22 5.50 -11.51
C GLU A 56 2.52 4.53 -10.54
N TYR A 57 1.19 4.48 -10.56
CA TYR A 57 0.38 3.64 -9.68
C TYR A 57 0.11 2.27 -10.31
N ILE A 58 0.56 1.22 -9.63
CA ILE A 58 0.48 -0.17 -10.07
C ILE A 58 -0.57 -0.96 -9.28
N SER A 59 -0.97 -2.11 -9.80
CA SER A 59 -1.85 -3.04 -9.07
C SER A 59 -1.10 -3.77 -7.96
N GLU A 60 -1.82 -4.29 -6.96
CA GLU A 60 -1.29 -5.13 -5.87
C GLU A 60 -0.42 -6.27 -6.42
N LYS A 61 -0.94 -7.02 -7.42
CA LYS A 61 -0.22 -8.13 -8.06
C LYS A 61 1.11 -7.68 -8.68
N LYS A 62 1.14 -6.51 -9.32
CA LYS A 62 2.36 -5.96 -9.92
C LYS A 62 3.33 -5.48 -8.84
N PHE A 63 2.84 -4.89 -7.75
CA PHE A 63 3.65 -4.49 -6.60
C PHE A 63 4.34 -5.70 -5.95
N ILE A 64 3.60 -6.75 -5.62
CA ILE A 64 4.13 -8.01 -5.06
C ILE A 64 5.21 -8.60 -5.97
N LYS A 65 4.97 -8.62 -7.29
CA LYS A 65 5.93 -9.12 -8.29
C LYS A 65 7.21 -8.28 -8.37
N ILE A 66 7.10 -6.96 -8.45
CA ILE A 66 8.27 -6.04 -8.51
C ILE A 66 9.10 -6.15 -7.24
N MET A 67 8.44 -6.26 -6.09
CA MET A 67 9.09 -6.40 -4.79
C MET A 67 9.61 -7.82 -4.52
N LYS A 68 9.40 -8.76 -5.44
CA LYS A 68 9.82 -10.17 -5.32
C LYS A 68 9.38 -10.79 -3.99
N MET A 69 8.13 -10.54 -3.58
CA MET A 69 7.63 -11.06 -2.31
C MET A 69 7.13 -12.50 -2.44
N ALA A 70 7.50 -13.35 -1.49
CA ALA A 70 6.90 -14.65 -1.28
C ALA A 70 5.57 -14.51 -0.53
N LYS A 71 4.57 -15.31 -0.89
CA LYS A 71 3.33 -15.44 -0.13
C LYS A 71 3.58 -16.35 1.06
N ILE A 72 3.35 -15.86 2.28
CA ILE A 72 3.63 -16.58 3.53
C ILE A 72 2.35 -17.17 4.11
N SER A 73 1.25 -16.41 4.11
CA SER A 73 -0.05 -16.89 4.62
C SER A 73 -1.24 -16.33 3.83
N ASP A 74 -2.35 -17.06 3.88
CA ASP A 74 -3.66 -16.69 3.34
C ASP A 74 -4.74 -17.33 4.22
N ASN A 75 -5.05 -16.64 5.30
CA ASN A 75 -5.98 -17.12 6.32
C ASN A 75 -7.35 -16.48 6.09
N LYS A 76 -8.40 -17.28 6.18
CA LYS A 76 -9.79 -16.81 6.08
C LYS A 76 -10.62 -17.46 7.17
N MET A 77 -11.36 -16.65 7.92
CA MET A 77 -12.24 -17.11 8.98
C MET A 77 -13.43 -16.17 9.10
N GLY A 78 -14.64 -16.67 8.81
CA GLY A 78 -15.85 -15.84 8.79
C GLY A 78 -15.72 -14.64 7.84
N GLY A 79 -16.07 -13.45 8.34
CA GLY A 79 -15.94 -12.17 7.60
C GLY A 79 -14.51 -11.64 7.48
N TYR A 80 -13.52 -12.31 8.08
CA TYR A 80 -12.13 -11.89 8.14
C TYR A 80 -11.25 -12.66 7.14
N SER A 81 -10.33 -11.95 6.48
CA SER A 81 -9.30 -12.52 5.61
C SER A 81 -7.99 -11.77 5.81
N MET A 82 -6.89 -12.49 5.96
CA MET A 82 -5.54 -11.93 6.06
C MET A 82 -4.57 -12.63 5.11
N LYS A 83 -3.84 -11.83 4.33
CA LYS A 83 -2.75 -12.30 3.49
C LYS A 83 -1.45 -11.63 3.92
N LEU A 84 -0.41 -12.42 4.06
CA LEU A 84 0.95 -11.97 4.34
C LEU A 84 1.85 -12.30 3.16
N TYR A 85 2.56 -11.28 2.67
CA TYR A 85 3.65 -11.41 1.73
C TYR A 85 4.94 -10.87 2.36
N LYS A 86 6.08 -11.50 2.07
CA LYS A 86 7.37 -11.11 2.65
C LYS A 86 8.46 -11.12 1.59
N ASN A 87 9.40 -10.19 1.69
CA ASN A 87 10.74 -10.33 1.12
C ASN A 87 11.79 -10.06 2.22
N ASN A 88 13.06 -9.97 1.84
CA ASN A 88 14.14 -9.76 2.81
C ASN A 88 14.03 -8.41 3.55
N GLU A 89 13.32 -7.42 3.00
CA GLU A 89 13.29 -6.06 3.52
C GLU A 89 12.00 -5.70 4.24
N ILE A 90 10.85 -6.25 3.84
CA ILE A 90 9.53 -5.85 4.33
C ILE A 90 8.56 -7.01 4.45
N TRP A 91 7.62 -6.87 5.37
CA TRP A 91 6.39 -7.65 5.48
C TRP A 91 5.23 -6.80 4.97
N PHE A 92 4.38 -7.39 4.14
CA PHE A 92 3.23 -6.73 3.54
C PHE A 92 1.96 -7.50 3.90
N TYR A 93 1.13 -6.87 4.71
CA TYR A 93 -0.16 -7.38 5.14
C TYR A 93 -1.27 -6.77 4.30
N LYS A 94 -2.20 -7.62 3.87
CA LYS A 94 -3.53 -7.23 3.43
C LYS A 94 -4.53 -7.89 4.35
N ILE A 95 -5.34 -7.09 5.03
CA ILE A 95 -6.40 -7.57 5.91
C ILE A 95 -7.72 -7.04 5.38
N GLU A 96 -8.72 -7.91 5.29
CA GLU A 96 -10.08 -7.60 4.86
C GLU A 96 -11.04 -8.06 5.96
N ASN A 97 -12.02 -7.23 6.29
CA ASN A 97 -13.04 -7.55 7.28
C ASN A 97 -14.41 -6.97 6.88
N THR A 98 -15.49 -7.63 7.29
CA THR A 98 -16.87 -7.13 7.16
C THR A 98 -17.24 -6.14 8.26
N SER A 99 -16.54 -6.16 9.39
CA SER A 99 -16.70 -5.19 10.48
C SER A 99 -15.47 -4.28 10.63
N ASP A 100 -15.70 -3.09 11.15
CA ASP A 100 -14.63 -2.17 11.53
C ASP A 100 -13.91 -2.73 12.76
N VAL A 101 -12.77 -3.35 12.53
CA VAL A 101 -11.94 -3.91 13.60
C VAL A 101 -10.62 -3.18 13.58
N ASP A 102 -10.29 -2.56 14.71
CA ASP A 102 -8.99 -1.93 14.89
C ASP A 102 -7.92 -3.02 15.06
N ILE A 103 -7.07 -3.15 14.05
CA ILE A 103 -5.95 -4.09 14.05
C ILE A 103 -4.67 -3.29 14.17
N ASN A 104 -4.06 -3.37 15.34
CA ASN A 104 -2.87 -2.61 15.68
C ASN A 104 -1.62 -3.49 15.69
N PHE A 105 -0.56 -3.04 15.01
CA PHE A 105 0.73 -3.70 14.96
C PHE A 105 1.68 -3.03 15.95
N LYS A 106 1.60 -3.44 17.22
CA LYS A 106 2.46 -2.93 18.29
C LYS A 106 3.92 -3.36 18.06
N ASP A 107 4.85 -2.52 18.51
CA ASP A 107 6.29 -2.80 18.54
C ASP A 107 6.92 -3.15 17.18
N CYS A 108 6.30 -2.69 16.10
CA CYS A 108 6.75 -2.89 14.72
C CYS A 108 7.23 -1.58 14.09
N ASP A 109 8.29 -1.65 13.27
CA ASP A 109 8.73 -0.54 12.42
C ASP A 109 7.77 -0.40 11.22
N ILE A 110 6.63 0.28 11.42
CA ILE A 110 5.62 0.50 10.39
C ILE A 110 6.12 1.52 9.36
N LEU A 111 6.25 1.08 8.11
CA LEU A 111 6.61 1.93 6.96
C LEU A 111 5.38 2.54 6.28
N LEU A 112 4.22 1.87 6.38
CA LEU A 112 2.94 2.34 5.83
C LEU A 112 1.77 1.65 6.55
N ASP A 113 0.74 2.41 6.92
CA ASP A 113 -0.57 1.91 7.38
C ASP A 113 -1.68 2.69 6.65
N ARG A 114 -2.56 1.96 5.93
CA ARG A 114 -3.68 2.54 5.17
C ARG A 114 -4.93 1.70 5.34
N ASN A 115 -6.06 2.38 5.56
CA ASN A 115 -7.38 1.78 5.72
C ASN A 115 -8.32 2.31 4.64
N PHE A 116 -9.12 1.43 4.06
CA PHE A 116 -10.10 1.75 3.02
C PHE A 116 -11.42 1.05 3.30
N PHE A 117 -12.54 1.70 2.95
CA PHE A 117 -13.86 1.08 2.94
C PHE A 117 -14.41 1.03 1.51
N ILE A 118 -14.53 -0.19 0.97
CA ILE A 118 -14.92 -0.44 -0.43
C ILE A 118 -15.80 -1.69 -0.49
N ASN A 119 -16.93 -1.59 -1.20
CA ASN A 119 -17.87 -2.70 -1.40
C ASN A 119 -18.24 -3.40 -0.08
N ASP A 120 -18.61 -2.60 0.93
CA ASP A 120 -19.03 -3.04 2.26
C ASP A 120 -17.99 -3.87 3.02
N ARG A 121 -16.71 -3.63 2.71
CA ARG A 121 -15.57 -4.25 3.40
C ARG A 121 -14.55 -3.22 3.82
N TYR A 122 -14.05 -3.40 5.03
CA TYR A 122 -12.88 -2.73 5.56
C TYR A 122 -11.64 -3.45 5.05
N ILE A 123 -10.74 -2.71 4.40
CA ILE A 123 -9.50 -3.23 3.83
C ILE A 123 -8.35 -2.44 4.43
N LYS A 124 -7.49 -3.11 5.20
CA LYS A 124 -6.27 -2.56 5.78
C LYS A 124 -5.05 -3.10 5.06
N TYR A 125 -4.15 -2.21 4.70
CA TYR A 125 -2.82 -2.56 4.21
C TYR A 125 -1.77 -2.03 5.17
N VAL A 126 -0.82 -2.89 5.54
CA VAL A 126 0.32 -2.52 6.39
C VAL A 126 1.61 -3.00 5.75
N ILE A 127 2.60 -2.13 5.67
CA ILE A 127 3.97 -2.47 5.32
C ILE A 127 4.84 -2.26 6.55
N ILE A 128 5.48 -3.33 6.99
CA ILE A 128 6.37 -3.34 8.15
C ILE A 128 7.78 -3.62 7.67
N LYS A 129 8.77 -2.93 8.23
CA LYS A 129 10.18 -3.23 7.96
C LYS A 129 10.53 -4.59 8.54
N ASN A 130 11.16 -5.44 7.73
CA ASN A 130 11.66 -6.72 8.18
C ASN A 130 12.93 -6.50 9.02
N ASN A 131 12.78 -6.44 10.34
CA ASN A 131 13.90 -6.33 11.27
C ASN A 131 14.51 -7.68 11.65
N THR A 132 14.08 -8.80 11.03
CA THR A 132 14.78 -10.08 11.18
C THR A 132 16.10 -10.02 10.41
N GLY A 133 17.08 -9.31 10.96
CA GLY A 133 18.49 -9.51 10.68
C GLY A 133 18.95 -10.74 11.45
N VAL A 134 18.97 -11.87 10.76
CA VAL A 134 19.96 -12.94 10.95
C VAL A 134 20.50 -13.23 9.56
#